data_AF-A0A6C0BHT5-F1
#
_entry.id   AF-A0A6C0BHT5-F1
#
_cell.length_a   1.000
_cell.length_b   1.000
_cell.length_c   1.000
_cell.angle_alpha   90.00
_cell.angle_beta   90.00
_cell.angle_gamma   90.00
#
_symmetry.space_group_name_H-M   'P 1'
#
loop_
_entity.id
_entity.type
_entity.pdbx_description
1 polymer ?
#
loop_
_entity_poly.entity_id
_entity_poly.type
_entity_poly.pdbx_seq_one_letter_code
_entity_poly.pdbx_strand_id
1 'polypeptide(L)'
;MDTKFWGPSAWRLLHLMAFSDHRSPELYTFLKNLPNVLPCKYCRESLRKFYKESPLRDAYPNDLAKWMYDIHNDVNNKLRKQGLLKTPNPTFAEVKEMYKPWLTNPPEHILGFDFFKSVAYIKSKSKSSKETELKEWWNSIGEALPFPAWRQQWSAAEKKEGKAPLEKGRQAVVAWLYRIQGKQNYKDFTKETRAFSSACTKGKTCRVAKTKQRDAIKVKRRKTLKQVGGFL
;
A
#
# COMPACT_ATOMS: atom_id res chain seq x y z
N MET A 1 10.60 2.88 -5.43
CA MET A 1 9.99 1.63 -5.92
C MET A 1 9.09 1.91 -7.11
N ASP A 2 9.05 1.01 -8.11
CA ASP A 2 8.16 1.17 -9.27
C ASP A 2 6.68 1.17 -8.84
N THR A 3 5.94 2.22 -9.19
CA THR A 3 4.52 2.39 -8.83
C THR A 3 3.61 1.29 -9.38
N LYS A 4 3.99 0.61 -10.47
CA LYS A 4 3.22 -0.51 -11.03
C LYS A 4 3.27 -1.79 -10.17
N PHE A 5 4.27 -1.90 -9.29
CA PHE A 5 4.41 -3.05 -8.39
C PHE A 5 3.54 -2.90 -7.15
N TRP A 6 3.68 -1.77 -6.44
CA TRP A 6 3.05 -1.56 -5.15
C TRP A 6 1.75 -0.75 -5.19
N GLY A 7 1.54 0.08 -6.22
CA GLY A 7 0.40 1.00 -6.31
C GLY A 7 -0.95 0.27 -6.26
N PRO A 8 -1.22 -0.69 -7.17
CA PRO A 8 -2.46 -1.46 -7.14
C PRO A 8 -2.65 -2.26 -5.83
N SER A 9 -1.56 -2.79 -5.27
CA SER A 9 -1.61 -3.51 -3.99
C SER A 9 -1.95 -2.58 -2.82
N ALA A 10 -1.44 -1.34 -2.83
CA ALA A 10 -1.73 -0.34 -1.81
C ALA A 10 -3.19 0.13 -1.91
N TRP A 11 -3.65 0.53 -3.10
CA TRP A 11 -5.03 0.97 -3.30
C TRP A 11 -6.05 -0.08 -2.89
N ARG A 12 -5.79 -1.34 -3.21
CA ARG A 12 -6.64 -2.46 -2.79
C ARG A 12 -6.81 -2.51 -1.27
N LEU A 13 -5.70 -2.48 -0.53
CA LEU A 13 -5.71 -2.51 0.92
C LEU A 13 -6.39 -1.25 1.49
N LEU A 14 -6.07 -0.09 0.95
CA LEU A 14 -6.62 1.21 1.39
C LEU A 14 -8.14 1.27 1.21
N HIS A 15 -8.65 0.82 0.07
CA HIS A 15 -10.10 0.74 -0.17
C HIS A 15 -10.76 -0.27 0.77
N LEU A 16 -10.20 -1.47 0.93
CA LEU A 16 -10.71 -2.45 1.90
C LEU A 16 -10.79 -1.89 3.33
N MET A 17 -9.74 -1.20 3.77
CA MET A 17 -9.71 -0.51 5.07
C MET A 17 -10.82 0.54 5.17
N ALA A 18 -10.95 1.39 4.15
CA ALA A 18 -11.93 2.47 4.13
C ALA A 18 -13.39 2.00 4.02
N PHE A 19 -13.67 0.92 3.28
CA PHE A 19 -15.01 0.35 3.11
C PHE A 19 -15.43 -0.60 4.24
N SER A 20 -14.49 -1.12 5.03
CA SER A 20 -14.83 -1.93 6.21
C SER A 20 -15.50 -1.08 7.29
N ASP A 21 -16.20 -1.70 8.24
CA ASP A 21 -16.77 -1.00 9.41
C ASP A 21 -15.74 -0.77 10.54
N HIS A 22 -14.51 -1.26 10.36
CA HIS A 22 -13.46 -1.16 11.38
C HIS A 22 -12.93 0.28 11.50
N ARG A 23 -12.94 0.84 12.71
CA ARG A 23 -12.56 2.24 12.99
C ARG A 23 -11.64 2.35 14.22
N SER A 24 -10.43 1.80 14.12
CA SER A 24 -9.41 1.91 15.17
C SER A 24 -8.61 3.22 15.06
N PRO A 25 -8.05 3.77 16.16
CA PRO A 25 -7.08 4.86 16.11
C PRO A 25 -5.87 4.56 15.20
N GLU A 26 -5.48 3.29 15.11
CA GLU A 26 -4.39 2.82 14.28
C GLU A 26 -4.71 2.90 12.78
N LEU A 27 -5.98 2.73 12.38
CA LEU A 27 -6.41 3.00 11.01
C LEU A 27 -6.17 4.47 10.64
N TYR A 28 -6.56 5.41 11.51
CA TYR A 28 -6.32 6.83 11.27
C TYR A 28 -4.82 7.16 11.28
N THR A 29 -4.05 6.56 12.19
CA THR A 29 -2.58 6.69 12.22
C THR A 29 -1.95 6.18 10.92
N PHE A 30 -2.41 5.03 10.42
CA PHE A 30 -1.96 4.45 9.16
C PHE A 30 -2.24 5.40 7.98
N LEU A 31 -3.46 5.92 7.88
CA LEU A 31 -3.88 6.80 6.79
C LEU A 31 -3.22 8.17 6.85
N LYS A 32 -3.11 8.76 8.05
CA LYS A 32 -2.45 10.04 8.32
C LYS A 32 -0.98 10.01 7.91
N ASN A 33 -0.25 8.94 8.23
CA ASN A 33 1.17 8.80 7.91
C ASN A 33 1.43 8.31 6.47
N LEU A 34 0.39 7.96 5.71
CA LEU A 34 0.52 7.47 4.33
C LEU A 34 1.38 8.39 3.43
N PRO A 35 1.22 9.74 3.42
CA PRO A 35 2.05 10.64 2.60
C PRO A 35 3.53 10.66 2.98
N ASN A 36 3.91 10.12 4.13
CA ASN A 36 5.29 10.03 4.59
C ASN A 36 5.95 8.70 4.22
N VAL A 37 5.14 7.64 4.09
CA VAL A 37 5.61 6.27 3.86
C VAL A 37 5.38 5.75 2.44
N LEU A 38 4.89 6.54 1.48
CA LEU A 38 4.85 6.05 0.10
C LEU A 38 6.29 5.84 -0.44
N PRO A 39 6.61 4.70 -1.08
CA PRO A 39 7.97 4.40 -1.54
C PRO A 39 8.32 5.06 -2.90
N CYS A 40 7.87 6.29 -3.07
CA CYS A 40 7.99 7.13 -4.27
C CYS A 40 7.94 8.61 -3.87
N LYS A 41 9.04 9.37 -4.08
CA LYS A 41 9.13 10.79 -3.65
C LYS A 41 8.03 11.68 -4.25
N TYR A 42 7.78 11.55 -5.56
CA TYR A 42 6.75 12.30 -6.27
C TYR A 42 5.34 11.97 -5.78
N CYS A 43 5.11 10.71 -5.40
CA CYS A 43 3.83 10.24 -4.91
C CYS A 43 3.56 10.83 -3.51
N ARG A 44 4.57 10.85 -2.63
CA ARG A 44 4.50 11.53 -1.32
C ARG A 44 4.18 13.02 -1.47
N GLU A 45 4.92 13.72 -2.32
CA GLU A 45 4.70 15.15 -2.57
C GLU A 45 3.29 15.44 -3.09
N SER A 46 2.77 14.60 -4.00
CA SER A 46 1.42 14.77 -4.54
C SER A 46 0.35 14.48 -3.47
N LEU A 47 0.49 13.36 -2.75
CA LEU A 47 -0.49 12.97 -1.75
C LEU A 47 -0.56 13.98 -0.59
N ARG A 48 0.56 14.59 -0.21
CA ARG A 48 0.57 15.70 0.76
C ARG A 48 -0.24 16.90 0.30
N LYS A 49 -0.30 17.19 -1.01
CA LYS A 49 -1.13 18.28 -1.53
C LYS A 49 -2.61 17.90 -1.48
N PHE A 50 -2.95 16.70 -1.94
CA PHE A 50 -4.33 16.20 -1.88
C PHE A 50 -4.86 16.13 -0.45
N TYR A 51 -4.04 15.71 0.52
CA TYR A 51 -4.42 15.71 1.93
C TYR A 51 -4.56 17.12 2.53
N LYS A 52 -3.95 18.15 1.94
CA LYS A 52 -4.18 19.55 2.38
C LYS A 52 -5.50 20.07 1.83
N GLU A 53 -5.83 19.72 0.59
CA GLU A 53 -7.07 20.10 -0.09
C GLU A 53 -8.28 19.32 0.46
N SER A 54 -8.09 18.03 0.76
CA SER A 54 -9.09 17.11 1.30
C SER A 54 -8.52 16.39 2.55
N PRO A 55 -8.45 17.07 3.70
CA PRO A 55 -7.86 16.49 4.92
C PRO A 55 -8.64 15.30 5.42
N LEU A 56 -7.94 14.32 5.96
CA LEU A 56 -8.54 13.26 6.77
C LEU A 56 -9.09 13.90 8.05
N ARG A 57 -10.40 13.83 8.26
CA ARG A 57 -11.08 14.33 9.46
C ARG A 57 -11.56 13.16 10.30
N ASP A 58 -11.46 13.29 11.61
CA ASP A 58 -11.91 12.26 12.56
C ASP A 58 -13.43 12.04 12.52
N ALA A 59 -14.18 13.02 11.98
CA ALA A 59 -15.63 12.97 11.78
C ALA A 59 -16.09 12.18 10.52
N TYR A 60 -15.22 11.40 9.87
CA TYR A 60 -15.57 10.58 8.71
C TYR A 60 -15.84 9.08 8.99
N PRO A 61 -16.35 8.60 10.14
CA PRO A 61 -16.57 7.17 10.29
C PRO A 61 -17.51 6.59 9.22
N ASN A 62 -18.49 7.37 8.75
CA ASN A 62 -19.44 6.97 7.68
C ASN A 62 -18.99 7.36 6.26
N ASP A 63 -17.98 8.22 6.12
CA ASP A 63 -17.55 8.80 4.83
C ASP A 63 -16.11 8.43 4.43
N LEU A 64 -15.41 7.62 5.23
CA LEU A 64 -14.01 7.25 4.96
C LEU A 64 -13.83 6.60 3.59
N ALA A 65 -14.79 5.76 3.18
CA ALA A 65 -14.82 5.16 1.84
C ALA A 65 -14.92 6.21 0.73
N LYS A 66 -15.79 7.21 0.90
CA LYS A 66 -15.96 8.30 -0.07
C LYS A 66 -14.71 9.18 -0.14
N TRP A 67 -14.13 9.51 1.01
CA TRP A 67 -12.87 10.25 1.09
C TRP A 67 -11.72 9.50 0.39
N MET A 68 -11.57 8.19 0.63
CA MET A 68 -10.55 7.37 -0.02
C MET A 68 -10.75 7.30 -1.54
N TYR A 69 -12.02 7.21 -1.99
CA TYR A 69 -12.39 7.27 -3.40
C TYR A 69 -12.00 8.61 -4.04
N ASP A 70 -12.28 9.74 -3.38
CA ASP A 70 -11.94 11.07 -3.90
C ASP A 70 -10.42 11.28 -3.98
N ILE A 71 -9.67 10.91 -2.94
CA ILE A 71 -8.21 10.93 -2.96
C ILE A 71 -7.64 10.06 -4.08
N HIS A 72 -8.21 8.89 -4.34
CA HIS A 72 -7.79 8.04 -5.47
C HIS A 72 -8.08 8.72 -6.81
N ASN A 73 -9.22 9.39 -6.93
CA ASN A 73 -9.59 10.14 -8.14
C ASN A 73 -8.68 11.34 -8.40
N ASP A 74 -8.19 12.02 -7.37
CA ASP A 74 -7.18 13.09 -7.53
C ASP A 74 -5.85 12.55 -8.06
N VAL A 75 -5.45 11.38 -7.58
CA VAL A 75 -4.28 10.67 -8.13
C VAL A 75 -4.53 10.28 -9.59
N ASN A 76 -5.70 9.75 -9.94
CA ASN A 76 -6.06 9.40 -11.32
C ASN A 76 -6.09 10.61 -12.25
N ASN A 77 -6.67 11.73 -11.79
CA ASN A 77 -6.66 13.02 -12.48
C ASN A 77 -5.22 13.45 -12.80
N LYS A 78 -4.33 13.39 -11.82
CA LYS A 78 -2.91 13.69 -12.01
C LYS A 78 -2.24 12.73 -13.00
N LEU A 79 -2.53 11.42 -12.92
CA LEU A 79 -1.94 10.44 -13.85
C LEU A 79 -2.43 10.64 -15.29
N ARG A 80 -3.71 11.02 -15.50
CA ARG A 80 -4.25 11.41 -16.81
C ARG A 80 -3.55 12.63 -17.38
N LYS A 81 -3.37 13.69 -16.57
CA LYS A 81 -2.58 14.89 -16.94
C LYS A 81 -1.11 14.56 -17.30
N GLN A 82 -0.60 13.41 -16.87
CA GLN A 82 0.74 12.92 -17.19
C GLN A 82 0.78 11.94 -18.37
N GLY A 83 -0.37 11.63 -19.01
CA GLY A 83 -0.49 10.62 -20.05
C GLY A 83 -0.28 9.18 -19.56
N LEU A 84 -0.37 8.96 -18.24
CA LEU A 84 -0.03 7.70 -17.57
C LEU A 84 -1.25 6.82 -17.24
N LEU A 85 -2.45 7.37 -17.42
CA LEU A 85 -3.76 6.74 -17.29
C LEU A 85 -4.64 7.28 -18.43
N LYS A 86 -5.47 6.43 -19.02
CA LYS A 86 -6.36 6.81 -20.14
C LYS A 86 -7.84 6.50 -19.86
N THR A 87 -8.11 5.62 -18.91
CA THR A 87 -9.46 5.21 -18.54
C THR A 87 -10.13 6.28 -17.68
N PRO A 88 -11.47 6.43 -17.78
CA PRO A 88 -12.22 7.24 -16.84
C PRO A 88 -12.21 6.62 -15.45
N ASN A 89 -12.55 7.42 -14.44
CA ASN A 89 -12.80 6.89 -13.10
C ASN A 89 -14.13 6.11 -13.10
N PRO A 90 -14.21 4.96 -12.42
CA PRO A 90 -15.51 4.36 -12.10
C PRO A 90 -16.25 5.27 -11.12
N THR A 91 -17.57 5.15 -11.08
CA THR A 91 -18.42 5.77 -10.06
C THR A 91 -18.16 5.17 -8.67
N PHE A 92 -18.53 5.91 -7.61
CA PHE A 92 -18.41 5.40 -6.24
C PHE A 92 -19.22 4.12 -6.03
N ALA A 93 -20.41 4.02 -6.63
CA ALA A 93 -21.27 2.84 -6.56
C ALA A 93 -20.61 1.61 -7.21
N GLU A 94 -20.00 1.76 -8.39
CA GLU A 94 -19.24 0.67 -9.03
C GLU A 94 -18.07 0.22 -8.16
N VAL A 95 -17.32 1.16 -7.57
CA VAL A 95 -16.22 0.80 -6.66
C VAL A 95 -16.74 0.06 -5.43
N LYS A 96 -17.87 0.48 -4.85
CA LYS A 96 -18.50 -0.21 -3.72
C LYS A 96 -18.86 -1.66 -4.08
N GLU A 97 -19.53 -1.87 -5.23
CA GLU A 97 -19.87 -3.21 -5.69
C GLU A 97 -18.65 -4.06 -6.02
N MET A 98 -17.55 -3.47 -6.50
CA MET A 98 -16.30 -4.20 -6.72
C MET A 98 -15.69 -4.78 -5.43
N TYR A 99 -15.75 -4.06 -4.32
CA TYR A 99 -15.14 -4.51 -3.04
C TYR A 99 -16.10 -5.36 -2.20
N LYS A 100 -17.41 -5.27 -2.43
CA LYS A 100 -18.44 -5.99 -1.68
C LYS A 100 -18.17 -7.49 -1.52
N PRO A 101 -17.78 -8.26 -2.56
CA PRO A 101 -17.51 -9.69 -2.39
C PRO A 101 -16.44 -10.01 -1.34
N TRP A 102 -15.41 -9.16 -1.21
CA TRP A 102 -14.34 -9.36 -0.23
C TRP A 102 -14.67 -8.81 1.14
N LEU A 103 -15.55 -7.82 1.23
CA LEU A 103 -16.07 -7.35 2.51
C LEU A 103 -16.99 -8.39 3.13
N THR A 104 -17.81 -9.07 2.31
CA THR A 104 -18.68 -10.17 2.73
C THR A 104 -17.89 -11.45 3.01
N ASN A 105 -16.94 -11.81 2.13
CA ASN A 105 -16.11 -13.00 2.27
C ASN A 105 -14.62 -12.60 2.25
N PRO A 106 -14.06 -12.22 3.41
CA PRO A 106 -12.67 -11.80 3.53
C PRO A 106 -11.70 -12.86 2.98
N PRO A 107 -10.71 -12.48 2.17
CA PRO A 107 -9.66 -13.40 1.75
C PRO A 107 -8.95 -14.00 2.96
N GLU A 108 -8.58 -15.28 2.92
CA GLU A 108 -7.83 -15.95 4.00
C GLU A 108 -6.51 -15.25 4.30
N HIS A 109 -5.87 -14.69 3.28
CA HIS A 109 -4.55 -14.05 3.37
C HIS A 109 -4.65 -12.53 3.36
N ILE A 110 -3.85 -11.92 4.23
CA ILE A 110 -3.67 -10.47 4.27
C ILE A 110 -3.17 -9.97 2.91
N LEU A 111 -3.92 -9.02 2.34
CA LEU A 111 -3.54 -8.31 1.12
C LEU A 111 -2.69 -7.07 1.47
N GLY A 112 -1.89 -6.59 0.53
CA GLY A 112 -1.04 -5.40 0.73
C GLY A 112 0.45 -5.67 0.91
N PHE A 113 0.89 -6.93 0.94
CA PHE A 113 2.31 -7.26 1.15
C PHE A 113 3.27 -6.64 0.11
N ASP A 114 2.86 -6.44 -1.15
CA ASP A 114 3.70 -5.74 -2.14
C ASP A 114 3.91 -4.27 -1.79
N PHE A 115 2.91 -3.65 -1.14
CA PHE A 115 3.03 -2.32 -0.58
C PHE A 115 3.98 -2.32 0.62
N PHE A 116 3.76 -3.20 1.61
CA PHE A 116 4.62 -3.31 2.80
C PHE A 116 6.09 -3.56 2.43
N LYS A 117 6.35 -4.53 1.54
CA LYS A 117 7.70 -4.81 1.00
C LYS A 117 8.32 -3.58 0.34
N SER A 118 7.52 -2.76 -0.31
CA SER A 118 8.01 -1.55 -0.97
C SER A 118 8.30 -0.42 0.02
N VAL A 119 7.52 -0.29 1.10
CA VAL A 119 7.77 0.66 2.19
C VAL A 119 9.12 0.37 2.87
N ALA A 120 9.50 -0.90 3.00
CA ALA A 120 10.82 -1.30 3.53
C ALA A 120 12.02 -0.74 2.73
N TYR A 121 11.82 -0.28 1.48
CA TYR A 121 12.86 0.33 0.65
C TYR A 121 12.98 1.86 0.82
N ILE A 122 12.19 2.45 1.71
CA ILE A 122 12.33 3.86 2.05
C ILE A 122 13.62 4.04 2.83
N LYS A 123 14.47 4.94 2.33
CA LYS A 123 15.66 5.35 3.07
C LYS A 123 15.20 6.21 4.25
N SER A 124 15.36 5.72 5.48
CA SER A 124 15.36 6.59 6.64
C SER A 124 16.52 7.57 6.47
N LYS A 125 16.24 8.88 6.49
CA LYS A 125 17.29 9.89 6.65
C LYS A 125 17.41 10.11 8.16
N SER A 126 18.63 10.00 8.69
CA SER A 126 19.04 10.06 10.11
C SER A 126 18.11 10.87 11.03
N LYS A 127 17.79 10.32 12.22
CA LYS A 127 17.27 10.97 13.43
C LYS A 127 16.39 12.21 13.15
N SER A 128 15.28 12.00 12.43
CA SER A 128 14.34 13.07 12.07
C SER A 128 12.91 12.65 12.36
N SER A 129 11.97 13.60 12.41
CA SER A 129 10.53 13.35 12.60
C SER A 129 9.96 12.28 11.64
N LYS A 130 10.57 12.11 10.45
CA LYS A 130 10.20 11.10 9.47
C LYS A 130 10.45 9.66 9.93
N GLU A 131 11.38 9.46 10.85
CA GLU A 131 11.66 8.15 11.46
C GLU A 131 10.53 7.78 12.43
N THR A 132 10.03 8.75 13.20
CA THR A 132 8.87 8.60 14.08
C THR A 132 7.61 8.25 13.29
N GLU A 133 7.28 9.02 12.24
CA GLU A 133 6.10 8.76 11.39
C GLU A 133 6.16 7.38 10.71
N LEU A 134 7.36 6.95 10.27
CA LEU A 134 7.54 5.63 9.67
C LEU A 134 7.33 4.52 10.71
N LYS A 135 7.89 4.70 11.92
CA LYS A 135 7.73 3.75 13.03
C LYS A 135 6.27 3.64 13.48
N GLU A 136 5.60 4.77 13.65
CA GLU A 136 4.17 4.83 13.97
C GLU A 136 3.33 4.09 12.92
N TRP A 137 3.61 4.35 11.63
CA TRP A 137 2.90 3.69 10.55
C TRP A 137 3.11 2.17 10.53
N TRP A 138 4.34 1.69 10.77
CA TRP A 138 4.61 0.24 10.88
C TRP A 138 3.88 -0.38 12.06
N ASN A 139 3.86 0.30 13.21
CA ASN A 139 3.20 -0.18 14.41
C ASN A 139 1.67 -0.18 14.28
N SER A 140 1.12 0.69 13.44
CA SER A 140 -0.33 0.80 13.24
C SER A 140 -0.90 -0.26 12.30
N ILE A 141 -0.07 -0.95 11.49
CA ILE A 141 -0.58 -1.88 10.46
C ILE A 141 -1.51 -2.93 11.06
N GLY A 142 -1.07 -3.63 12.11
CA GLY A 142 -1.80 -4.77 12.68
C GLY A 142 -3.24 -4.44 13.03
N GLU A 143 -3.44 -3.40 13.84
CA GLU A 143 -4.77 -2.96 14.28
C GLU A 143 -5.51 -2.12 13.22
N ALA A 144 -4.85 -1.67 12.16
CA ALA A 144 -5.50 -0.97 11.06
C ALA A 144 -6.14 -1.93 10.03
N LEU A 145 -5.76 -3.22 10.02
CA LEU A 145 -6.27 -4.19 9.05
C LEU A 145 -7.81 -4.32 9.15
N PRO A 146 -8.54 -4.41 8.03
CA PRO A 146 -9.99 -4.32 8.00
C PRO A 146 -10.70 -5.50 8.66
N PHE A 147 -10.12 -6.69 8.58
CA PHE A 147 -10.80 -7.93 8.98
C PHE A 147 -10.26 -8.49 10.30
N PRO A 148 -11.12 -8.99 11.20
CA PRO A 148 -10.68 -9.59 12.47
C PRO A 148 -9.64 -10.69 12.30
N ALA A 149 -9.84 -11.60 11.33
CA ALA A 149 -8.91 -12.68 11.03
C ALA A 149 -7.53 -12.17 10.63
N TRP A 150 -7.46 -11.06 9.89
CA TRP A 150 -6.19 -10.44 9.49
C TRP A 150 -5.46 -9.79 10.67
N ARG A 151 -6.20 -9.11 11.56
CA ARG A 151 -5.65 -8.56 12.80
C ARG A 151 -5.10 -9.66 13.70
N GLN A 152 -5.83 -10.75 13.86
CA GLN A 152 -5.39 -11.91 14.64
C GLN A 152 -4.13 -12.56 14.03
N GLN A 153 -4.10 -12.76 12.71
CA GLN A 153 -2.92 -13.28 12.01
C GLN A 153 -1.70 -12.37 12.23
N TRP A 154 -1.86 -11.06 12.07
CA TRP A 154 -0.78 -10.10 12.28
C TRP A 154 -0.30 -10.08 13.74
N SER A 155 -1.22 -10.03 14.71
CA SER A 155 -0.92 -10.04 16.14
C SER A 155 -0.18 -11.32 16.56
N ALA A 156 -0.62 -12.49 16.08
CA ALA A 156 0.07 -13.76 16.33
C ALA A 156 1.48 -13.76 15.73
N ALA A 157 1.64 -13.21 14.53
CA ALA A 157 2.95 -13.10 13.88
C ALA A 157 3.87 -12.14 14.64
N GLU A 158 3.39 -10.99 15.11
CA GLU A 158 4.18 -10.06 15.93
C GLU A 158 4.54 -10.63 17.31
N LYS A 159 3.66 -11.42 17.94
CA LYS A 159 3.99 -12.14 19.19
C LYS A 159 5.16 -13.11 18.99
N LYS A 160 5.24 -13.74 17.81
CA LYS A 160 6.30 -14.70 17.47
C LYS A 160 7.58 -14.02 17.00
N GLU A 161 7.47 -13.03 16.12
CA GLU A 161 8.61 -12.45 15.36
C GLU A 161 9.09 -11.11 15.93
N GLY A 162 8.35 -10.54 16.89
CA GLY A 162 8.52 -9.16 17.36
C GLY A 162 7.97 -8.13 16.37
N LYS A 163 8.12 -6.85 16.74
CA LYS A 163 7.79 -5.70 15.87
C LYS A 163 8.78 -5.59 14.71
N ALA A 164 8.42 -4.82 13.68
CA ALA A 164 9.25 -4.60 12.50
C ALA A 164 10.65 -4.06 12.90
N PRO A 165 11.75 -4.73 12.49
CA PRO A 165 13.11 -4.35 12.91
C PRO A 165 13.68 -3.23 12.02
N LEU A 166 13.10 -2.03 12.12
CA LEU A 166 13.41 -0.89 11.24
C LEU A 166 14.88 -0.44 11.36
N GLU A 167 15.43 -0.53 12.56
CA GLU A 167 16.81 -0.20 12.91
C GLU A 167 17.83 -1.15 12.26
N LYS A 168 17.44 -2.39 11.97
CA LYS A 168 18.28 -3.39 11.28
C LYS A 168 18.24 -3.23 9.76
N GLY A 169 17.54 -2.21 9.27
CA GLY A 169 17.50 -1.83 7.86
C GLY A 169 16.64 -2.73 6.98
N ARG A 170 16.59 -2.37 5.69
CA ARG A 170 15.62 -2.93 4.72
C ARG A 170 15.61 -4.46 4.62
N GLN A 171 16.77 -5.11 4.73
CA GLN A 171 16.87 -6.56 4.54
C GLN A 171 16.21 -7.29 5.72
N ALA A 172 16.40 -6.79 6.94
CA ALA A 172 15.77 -7.32 8.13
C ALA A 172 14.24 -7.15 8.08
N VAL A 173 13.75 -5.97 7.67
CA VAL A 173 12.30 -5.73 7.53
C VAL A 173 11.67 -6.63 6.47
N VAL A 174 12.34 -6.83 5.32
CA VAL A 174 11.85 -7.75 4.27
C VAL A 174 11.86 -9.20 4.74
N ALA A 175 12.89 -9.64 5.47
CA ALA A 175 12.94 -10.98 6.05
C ALA A 175 11.86 -11.18 7.12
N TRP A 176 11.57 -10.15 7.92
CA TRP A 176 10.49 -10.15 8.89
C TRP A 176 9.11 -10.27 8.20
N LEU A 177 8.83 -9.46 7.18
CA LEU A 177 7.58 -9.57 6.39
C LEU A 177 7.40 -10.96 5.76
N TYR A 178 8.49 -11.58 5.29
CA TYR A 178 8.45 -12.94 4.77
C TYR A 178 7.96 -13.95 5.82
N ARG A 179 8.49 -13.86 7.05
CA ARG A 179 8.10 -14.74 8.16
C ARG A 179 6.66 -14.50 8.58
N ILE A 180 6.18 -13.25 8.54
CA ILE A 180 4.77 -12.92 8.80
C ILE A 180 3.83 -13.47 7.73
N GLN A 181 4.18 -13.40 6.44
CA GLN A 181 3.29 -13.87 5.37
C GLN A 181 3.14 -15.42 5.36
N GLY A 182 4.16 -16.15 5.81
CA GLY A 182 4.05 -17.56 6.20
C GLY A 182 3.82 -18.60 5.09
N LYS A 183 3.81 -18.26 3.79
CA LYS A 183 3.45 -19.24 2.72
C LYS A 183 4.24 -19.15 1.39
N GLN A 184 5.46 -18.62 1.35
CA GLN A 184 6.24 -18.52 0.09
C GLN A 184 7.70 -18.97 0.24
N ASN A 185 8.41 -19.15 -0.88
CA ASN A 185 9.87 -19.28 -0.93
C ASN A 185 10.53 -17.89 -0.82
N TYR A 186 11.50 -17.71 0.09
CA TYR A 186 12.18 -16.43 0.31
C TYR A 186 12.84 -15.84 -0.94
N LYS A 187 13.41 -16.69 -1.79
CA LYS A 187 14.04 -16.28 -3.06
C LYS A 187 13.01 -15.64 -3.98
N ASP A 188 11.83 -16.24 -4.10
CA ASP A 188 10.75 -15.71 -4.94
C ASP A 188 10.11 -14.45 -4.33
N PHE A 189 9.91 -14.45 -3.01
CA PHE A 189 9.39 -13.31 -2.25
C PHE A 189 10.24 -12.04 -2.45
N THR A 190 11.56 -12.19 -2.51
CA THR A 190 12.50 -11.06 -2.69
C THR A 190 12.81 -10.73 -4.16
N LYS A 191 12.70 -11.71 -5.08
CA LYS A 191 12.99 -11.55 -6.51
C LYS A 191 12.18 -10.43 -7.15
N GLU A 192 10.87 -10.40 -6.91
CA GLU A 192 10.00 -9.37 -7.50
C GLU A 192 10.34 -7.98 -6.96
N THR A 193 10.47 -7.84 -5.64
CA THR A 193 10.77 -6.56 -5.00
C THR A 193 12.11 -5.97 -5.49
N ARG A 194 13.13 -6.81 -5.71
CA ARG A 194 14.40 -6.39 -6.30
C ARG A 194 14.25 -5.94 -7.75
N ALA A 195 13.48 -6.67 -8.58
CA ALA A 195 13.25 -6.31 -9.99
C ALA A 195 12.51 -4.96 -10.15
N PHE A 196 11.60 -4.64 -9.22
CA PHE A 196 10.86 -3.38 -9.19
C PHE A 196 11.51 -2.29 -8.32
N SER A 197 12.70 -2.56 -7.77
CA SER A 197 13.52 -1.51 -7.16
C SER A 197 13.90 -0.46 -8.21
N SER A 198 13.86 0.81 -7.80
CA SER A 198 14.03 1.95 -8.70
C SER A 198 14.72 3.08 -7.98
N ALA A 199 15.87 3.52 -8.51
CA ALA A 199 16.54 4.75 -8.10
C ALA A 199 16.01 5.90 -8.97
N CYS A 200 14.89 6.50 -8.56
CA CYS A 200 14.28 7.60 -9.31
C CYS A 200 15.11 8.87 -9.11
N THR A 201 15.90 9.24 -10.12
CA THR A 201 16.75 10.45 -10.09
C THR A 201 15.99 11.66 -10.63
N LYS A 202 15.37 11.55 -11.82
CA LYS A 202 14.57 12.59 -12.52
C LYS A 202 13.16 12.07 -12.92
N GLY A 203 12.20 12.98 -13.16
CA GLY A 203 10.86 12.64 -13.67
C GLY A 203 9.68 13.12 -12.80
N LYS A 204 8.47 12.62 -13.10
CA LYS A 204 7.22 12.93 -12.37
C LYS A 204 6.60 11.73 -11.63
N THR A 205 7.19 10.54 -11.77
CA THR A 205 6.80 9.29 -11.12
C THR A 205 7.98 8.31 -11.05
N CYS A 206 7.91 7.35 -10.12
CA CYS A 206 8.84 6.23 -10.08
C CYS A 206 8.36 5.11 -11.02
N ARG A 207 8.53 5.28 -12.33
CA ARG A 207 8.28 4.26 -13.37
C ARG A 207 9.52 4.15 -14.28
N VAL A 208 10.67 3.73 -13.74
CA VAL A 208 11.94 3.65 -14.49
C VAL A 208 11.94 2.44 -15.43
N ALA A 209 12.56 2.53 -16.62
CA ALA A 209 12.65 1.47 -17.61
C ALA A 209 13.62 0.32 -17.17
N LYS A 210 13.08 -0.78 -16.64
CA LYS A 210 13.76 -2.09 -16.65
C LYS A 210 12.81 -3.11 -17.28
N THR A 211 12.68 -3.04 -18.61
CA THR A 211 11.60 -3.66 -19.39
C THR A 211 11.66 -5.18 -19.39
N LYS A 212 12.74 -5.82 -19.86
CA LYS A 212 12.76 -7.29 -20.08
C LYS A 212 12.42 -8.14 -18.83
N GLN A 213 13.08 -7.92 -17.68
CA GLN A 213 12.80 -8.70 -16.47
C GLN A 213 11.42 -8.39 -15.86
N ARG A 214 10.92 -7.16 -16.01
CA ARG A 214 9.59 -6.77 -15.51
C ARG A 214 8.48 -7.27 -16.42
N ASP A 215 8.70 -7.40 -17.72
CA ASP A 215 7.67 -7.81 -18.66
C ASP A 215 7.28 -9.27 -18.48
N ALA A 216 8.25 -10.17 -18.26
CA ALA A 216 7.99 -11.56 -17.88
C ALA A 216 7.23 -11.67 -16.53
N ILE A 217 7.61 -10.85 -15.54
CA ILE A 217 6.93 -10.82 -14.22
C ILE A 217 5.53 -10.20 -14.33
N LYS A 218 5.31 -9.19 -15.20
CA LYS A 218 4.01 -8.54 -15.42
C LYS A 218 2.99 -9.50 -16.02
N VAL A 219 3.38 -10.39 -16.93
CA VAL A 219 2.47 -11.39 -17.52
C VAL A 219 1.95 -12.34 -16.43
N LYS A 220 2.85 -12.85 -15.58
CA LYS A 220 2.48 -13.68 -14.41
C LYS A 220 1.57 -12.92 -13.44
N ARG A 221 1.94 -11.68 -13.10
CA ARG A 221 1.17 -10.82 -12.17
C ARG A 221 -0.19 -10.42 -12.72
N ARG A 222 -0.38 -10.22 -14.03
CA ARG A 222 -1.71 -9.91 -14.61
C ARG A 222 -2.69 -11.06 -14.45
N LYS A 223 -2.24 -12.31 -14.57
CA LYS A 223 -3.07 -13.49 -14.28
C LYS A 223 -3.53 -13.50 -12.82
N THR A 224 -2.61 -13.28 -11.88
CA THR A 224 -2.92 -13.23 -10.44
C THR A 224 -3.75 -11.99 -10.06
N LEU A 225 -3.39 -10.80 -10.51
CA LEU A 225 -4.10 -9.55 -10.17
C LEU A 225 -5.50 -9.46 -10.78
N LYS A 226 -5.77 -10.09 -11.94
CA LYS A 226 -7.13 -10.26 -12.47
C LYS A 226 -7.97 -11.21 -11.60
N GLN A 227 -7.37 -12.23 -11.00
CA GLN A 227 -8.05 -13.16 -10.09
C GLN A 227 -8.35 -12.54 -8.72
N VAL A 228 -7.55 -11.55 -8.28
CA VAL A 228 -7.73 -10.85 -7.00
C VAL A 228 -8.02 -9.36 -7.16
N GLY A 229 -8.79 -8.92 -8.17
CA GLY A 229 -9.45 -7.59 -8.24
C GLY A 229 -8.58 -6.32 -8.04
N GLY A 230 -8.55 -5.39 -8.98
CA GLY A 230 -7.89 -4.10 -8.71
C GLY A 230 -7.93 -3.17 -9.89
N PHE A 231 -8.48 -1.98 -9.67
CA PHE A 231 -8.39 -0.87 -10.63
C PHE A 231 -6.94 -0.41 -10.75
N LEU A 232 -6.53 -0.07 -11.97
CA LEU A 232 -5.27 0.58 -12.33
C LEU A 232 -5.47 2.07 -12.56
#